data_AF-A0A7Y6CFS5-F1
#
_entry.id   AF-A0A7Y6CFS5-F1
#
_cell.length_a   1.000
_cell.length_b   1.000
_cell.length_c   1.000
_cell.angle_alpha   90.00
_cell.angle_beta   90.00
_cell.angle_gamma   90.00
#
_symmetry.space_group_name_H-M   'P 1'
#
loop_
_entity.id
_entity.type
_entity.pdbx_description
1 polymer ?
#
loop_
_entity_poly.entity_id
_entity_poly.type
_entity_poly.pdbx_seq_one_letter_code
_entity_poly.pdbx_strand_id
1 'polypeptide(L)'
;DVAVVIQRQVRATRAGVAFSRDPVTGDDDVLIECALGGGEAVVSGLVTPDRYWVGSERVRARAAGAVRTLRDDEARVVAELVRRAEAGFGTPVDVEFCFDKRQLWLVQCRPITTL
;
A
#
# COMPACT_ATOMS: atom_id res chain seq x y z
N ASP A 1 -4.60 27.30 -11.41
CA ASP A 1 -5.10 26.32 -12.40
C ASP A 1 -5.21 24.94 -11.80
N VAL A 2 -6.17 24.15 -12.28
CA VAL A 2 -6.44 22.78 -11.84
C VAL A 2 -6.25 21.85 -13.03
N ALA A 3 -5.49 20.77 -12.85
CA ALA A 3 -5.37 19.69 -13.84
C ALA A 3 -6.22 18.49 -13.41
N VAL A 4 -6.72 17.74 -14.39
CA VAL A 4 -7.53 16.53 -14.18
C VAL A 4 -6.78 15.32 -14.74
N VAL A 5 -6.57 14.31 -13.89
CA VAL A 5 -6.01 13.02 -14.31
C VAL A 5 -7.16 12.11 -14.74
N ILE A 6 -7.12 11.63 -15.99
CA ILE A 6 -8.05 10.61 -16.49
C ILE A 6 -7.25 9.30 -16.62
N GLN A 7 -7.64 8.30 -15.83
CA GLN A 7 -7.00 6.98 -15.81
C GLN A 7 -8.01 5.86 -15.99
N ARG A 8 -7.56 4.70 -16.48
CA ARG A 8 -8.39 3.51 -16.57
C ARG A 8 -8.74 3.01 -15.17
N GLN A 9 -10.03 2.82 -14.89
CA GLN A 9 -10.47 2.28 -13.61
C GLN A 9 -10.15 0.77 -13.51
N VAL A 10 -9.53 0.37 -12.40
CA VAL A 10 -9.27 -1.03 -12.07
C VAL A 10 -10.44 -1.58 -11.25
N ARG A 11 -10.96 -2.75 -11.62
CA ARG A 11 -11.96 -3.47 -10.81
C ARG A 11 -11.28 -4.18 -9.64
N ALA A 12 -10.92 -3.40 -8.64
CA ALA A 12 -10.15 -3.88 -7.50
C ALA A 12 -10.97 -4.82 -6.60
N THR A 13 -10.35 -5.95 -6.26
CA THR A 13 -10.83 -6.87 -5.20
C THR A 13 -10.28 -6.51 -3.82
N ARG A 14 -9.13 -5.81 -3.81
CA ARG A 14 -8.39 -5.36 -2.63
C ARG A 14 -7.67 -4.08 -2.99
N ALA A 15 -7.56 -3.15 -2.05
CA ALA A 15 -6.85 -1.91 -2.25
C ALA A 15 -6.17 -1.46 -0.95
N GLY A 16 -5.20 -0.57 -1.07
CA GLY A 16 -4.39 -0.18 0.07
C GLY A 16 -3.49 1.00 -0.20
N VAL A 17 -2.88 1.45 0.88
CA VAL A 17 -1.76 2.39 0.89
C VAL A 17 -0.52 1.68 1.43
N ALA A 18 0.65 2.07 0.97
CA ALA A 18 1.90 1.54 1.46
C ALA A 18 2.95 2.65 1.57
N PHE A 19 3.62 2.69 2.72
CA PHE A 19 4.66 3.66 3.04
C PHE A 19 6.01 2.96 3.03
N SER A 20 7.00 3.53 2.33
CA SER A 20 8.35 2.94 2.26
C SER A 20 9.06 2.92 3.62
N ARG A 21 8.59 3.74 4.56
CA ARG A 21 8.95 3.77 5.98
C ARG A 21 7.70 3.91 6.82
N ASP A 22 7.73 3.36 8.05
CA ASP A 22 6.64 3.58 9.00
C ASP A 22 6.57 5.08 9.35
N PRO A 23 5.48 5.80 9.01
CA PRO A 23 5.40 7.25 9.21
C PRO A 23 5.21 7.65 10.69
N VAL A 24 4.98 6.68 11.59
CA VAL A 24 4.80 6.91 13.02
C VAL A 24 6.09 6.62 13.78
N THR A 25 6.73 5.48 13.53
CA THR A 25 7.94 5.08 14.26
C THR A 25 9.23 5.48 13.56
N GLY A 26 9.20 5.70 12.26
CA GLY A 26 10.39 5.93 11.43
C GLY A 26 11.14 4.65 11.03
N ASP A 27 10.60 3.47 11.34
CA ASP A 27 11.24 2.18 10.99
C ASP A 27 11.35 1.98 9.46
N ASP A 28 12.44 1.36 9.00
CA ASP A 28 12.71 1.06 7.58
C ASP A 28 11.90 -0.13 7.00
N ASP A 29 10.99 -0.71 7.80
CA ASP A 29 10.04 -1.70 7.32
C ASP A 29 9.00 -0.99 6.43
N VAL A 30 8.64 -1.60 5.29
CA VAL A 30 7.52 -1.09 4.49
C VAL A 30 6.23 -1.37 5.27
N LEU A 31 5.48 -0.32 5.58
CA LEU A 31 4.15 -0.42 6.18
C LEU A 31 3.12 -0.49 5.07
N ILE A 32 2.27 -1.51 5.09
CA ILE A 32 1.16 -1.69 4.15
C ILE A 32 -0.14 -1.72 4.93
N GLU A 33 -1.10 -0.90 4.52
CA GLU A 33 -2.49 -0.97 4.99
C GLU A 33 -3.38 -1.42 3.83
N CYS A 34 -4.10 -2.55 4.00
CA CYS A 34 -4.90 -3.12 2.92
C CYS A 34 -6.27 -3.58 3.40
N ALA A 35 -7.31 -3.20 2.66
CA ALA A 35 -8.69 -3.62 2.87
C ALA A 35 -9.24 -4.42 1.66
N LEU A 36 -10.30 -5.19 1.91
CA LEU A 36 -11.09 -5.81 0.84
C LEU A 36 -11.93 -4.73 0.13
N GLY A 37 -12.13 -4.88 -1.18
CA GLY A 37 -12.85 -3.93 -2.02
C GLY A 37 -11.95 -2.94 -2.76
N GLY A 38 -12.55 -1.89 -3.33
CA GLY A 38 -11.84 -0.84 -4.05
C GLY A 38 -11.15 0.18 -3.14
N GLY A 39 -10.44 1.15 -3.73
CA GLY A 39 -9.71 2.20 -2.99
C GLY A 39 -10.58 3.00 -2.02
N GLU A 40 -11.87 3.17 -2.34
CA GLU A 40 -12.87 3.82 -1.47
C GLU A 40 -13.06 3.10 -0.13
N ALA A 41 -12.82 1.79 -0.06
CA ALA A 41 -12.94 1.03 1.19
C ALA A 41 -11.89 1.47 2.22
N VAL A 42 -10.68 1.84 1.77
CA VAL A 42 -9.60 2.32 2.65
C VAL A 42 -9.76 3.80 2.98
N VAL A 43 -10.15 4.61 1.98
CA VAL A 43 -10.23 6.08 2.11
C VAL A 43 -11.48 6.55 2.87
N SER A 44 -12.56 5.76 2.87
CA SER A 44 -13.80 6.12 3.57
C SER A 44 -13.69 6.10 5.10
N GLY A 45 -12.64 5.50 5.67
CA GLY A 45 -12.49 5.32 7.13
C GLY A 45 -13.51 4.35 7.75
N LEU A 46 -14.39 3.74 6.94
CA LEU A 46 -15.43 2.81 7.38
C LEU A 46 -14.93 1.37 7.52
N VAL A 47 -13.75 1.07 6.95
CA VAL A 47 -13.12 -0.24 7.05
C VAL A 47 -11.81 -0.10 7.79
N THR A 48 -11.62 -0.92 8.82
CA THR A 48 -10.31 -1.07 9.46
C THR A 48 -9.44 -1.95 8.56
N PRO A 49 -8.32 -1.44 8.03
CA PRO A 49 -7.44 -2.23 7.17
C PRO A 49 -6.61 -3.23 7.98
N ASP A 50 -6.19 -4.30 7.32
CA ASP A 50 -5.08 -5.10 7.81
C ASP A 50 -3.79 -4.29 7.69
N ARG A 51 -2.87 -4.49 8.64
CA ARG A 51 -1.54 -3.87 8.61
C ARG A 51 -0.46 -4.92 8.42
N TYR A 52 0.51 -4.62 7.56
CA TYR A 52 1.68 -5.47 7.33
C TYR A 52 2.95 -4.63 7.46
N TRP A 53 3.95 -5.15 8.17
CA TRP A 53 5.29 -4.59 8.24
C TRP A 53 6.24 -5.56 7.54
N VAL A 54 6.83 -5.10 6.45
CA VAL A 54 7.64 -5.94 5.56
C VAL A 54 9.09 -5.46 5.57
N GLY A 55 9.90 -6.18 6.35
CA GLY A 55 11.35 -6.07 6.34
C GLY A 55 11.99 -7.01 5.31
N SER A 56 13.33 -7.04 5.27
CA SER A 56 14.09 -7.93 4.37
C SER A 56 13.82 -9.42 4.63
N GLU A 57 13.74 -9.82 5.91
CA GLU A 57 13.63 -11.23 6.30
C GLU A 57 12.24 -11.63 6.81
N ARG A 58 11.45 -10.66 7.29
CA ARG A 58 10.19 -10.93 8.01
C ARG A 58 9.01 -10.16 7.43
N VAL A 59 7.85 -10.81 7.47
CA VAL A 59 6.54 -10.18 7.27
C VAL A 59 5.79 -10.30 8.59
N ARG A 60 5.46 -9.18 9.22
CA ARG A 60 4.56 -9.12 10.38
C ARG A 60 3.21 -8.64 9.91
N ALA A 61 2.12 -9.24 10.39
CA ALA A 61 0.77 -8.88 9.98
C ALA A 61 -0.15 -8.75 11.20
N ARG A 62 -1.02 -7.74 11.16
CA ARG A 62 -2.16 -7.58 12.06
C ARG A 62 -3.43 -7.53 11.22
N ALA A 63 -4.19 -8.61 11.26
CA ALA A 63 -5.48 -8.68 10.59
C ALA A 63 -6.55 -7.93 11.39
N ALA A 64 -7.39 -7.18 10.69
CA ALA A 64 -8.61 -6.58 11.24
C ALA A 64 -9.77 -7.58 11.27
N GLY A 65 -9.76 -8.57 10.36
CA GLY A 65 -10.79 -9.61 10.26
C GLY A 65 -10.25 -11.03 10.42
N ALA A 66 -11.13 -12.02 10.23
CA ALA A 66 -10.80 -13.45 10.34
C ALA A 66 -9.85 -13.94 9.24
N VAL A 67 -9.82 -13.26 8.10
CA VAL A 67 -8.99 -13.62 6.94
C VAL A 67 -8.13 -12.42 6.57
N ARG A 68 -6.82 -12.67 6.41
CA ARG A 68 -5.87 -11.65 5.95
C ARG A 68 -6.17 -11.23 4.51
N THR A 69 -6.07 -9.94 4.24
CA THR A 69 -6.24 -9.36 2.90
C THR A 69 -5.10 -9.72 1.95
N LEU A 70 -3.89 -9.92 2.47
CA LEU A 70 -2.69 -10.29 1.71
C LEU A 70 -2.06 -11.55 2.31
N ARG A 71 -1.57 -12.42 1.43
CA ARG A 71 -0.58 -13.44 1.82
C ARG A 71 0.81 -12.80 1.94
N ASP A 72 1.72 -13.48 2.61
CA ASP A 72 3.10 -13.00 2.80
C ASP A 72 3.85 -12.81 1.48
N ASP A 73 3.58 -13.62 0.46
CA ASP A 73 4.14 -13.46 -0.89
C ASP A 73 3.61 -12.18 -1.56
N GLU A 74 2.32 -11.89 -1.41
CA GLU A 74 1.70 -10.68 -1.97
C GLU A 74 2.20 -9.42 -1.26
N ALA A 75 2.33 -9.46 0.07
CA ALA A 75 2.88 -8.34 0.86
C ALA A 75 4.33 -8.02 0.44
N ARG A 76 5.15 -9.04 0.14
CA ARG A 76 6.51 -8.84 -0.38
C ARG A 76 6.51 -8.19 -1.76
N VAL A 77 5.60 -8.60 -2.66
CA VAL A 77 5.49 -7.98 -4.00
C VAL A 77 5.08 -6.51 -3.90
N VAL A 78 4.16 -6.16 -2.99
CA VAL A 78 3.82 -4.75 -2.72
C VAL A 78 5.02 -4.01 -2.16
N ALA A 79 5.74 -4.57 -1.19
CA ALA A 79 6.92 -3.94 -0.62
C ALA A 79 8.04 -3.73 -1.65
N GLU A 80 8.25 -4.66 -2.57
CA GLU A 80 9.20 -4.50 -3.68
C GLU A 80 8.80 -3.34 -4.60
N LEU A 81 7.51 -3.23 -4.96
CA LEU A 81 6.99 -2.11 -5.74
C LEU A 81 7.27 -0.77 -5.04
N VAL A 82 7.03 -0.70 -3.73
CA VAL A 82 7.23 0.52 -2.93
C VAL A 82 8.72 0.89 -2.85
N ARG A 83 9.61 -0.08 -2.58
CA ARG A 83 11.06 0.17 -2.54
C ARG A 83 11.60 0.61 -3.90
N ARG A 84 11.06 0.07 -5.00
CA ARG A 84 11.40 0.53 -6.36
C ARG A 84 10.91 1.96 -6.61
N ALA A 85 9.74 2.32 -6.10
CA ALA A 85 9.22 3.69 -6.20
C ALA A 85 10.09 4.66 -5.38
N GLU A 86 10.43 4.33 -4.14
CA GLU A 86 11.37 5.10 -3.29
C GLU A 86 12.71 5.31 -3.99
N ALA A 87 13.31 4.26 -4.56
CA ALA A 87 14.56 4.35 -5.30
C ALA A 87 14.46 5.32 -6.50
N GLY A 88 13.30 5.37 -7.16
CA GLY A 88 13.04 6.31 -8.26
C GLY A 88 12.88 7.76 -7.82
N PHE A 89 12.30 8.00 -6.63
CA PHE A 89 12.11 9.34 -6.06
C PHE A 89 13.33 9.85 -5.27
N GLY A 90 14.18 8.95 -4.77
CA GLY A 90 15.32 9.29 -3.90
C GLY A 90 14.94 9.73 -2.49
N THR A 91 13.67 9.57 -2.10
CA THR A 91 13.11 9.95 -0.80
C THR A 91 11.97 8.98 -0.44
N PRO A 92 11.63 8.79 0.86
CA PRO A 92 10.53 7.94 1.24
C PRO A 92 9.22 8.31 0.54
N VAL A 93 8.41 7.30 0.22
CA VAL A 93 7.18 7.45 -0.59
C VAL A 93 5.97 6.82 0.08
N ASP A 94 4.82 7.40 -0.23
CA ASP A 94 3.48 6.90 0.02
C ASP A 94 2.86 6.47 -1.33
N VAL A 95 2.48 5.19 -1.43
CA VAL A 95 2.00 4.53 -2.64
C VAL A 95 0.58 4.02 -2.43
N GLU A 96 -0.35 4.46 -3.27
CA GLU A 96 -1.67 3.85 -3.40
C GLU A 96 -1.61 2.71 -4.42
N PHE A 97 -2.17 1.56 -4.05
CA PHE A 97 -2.20 0.37 -4.91
C PHE A 97 -3.52 -0.36 -4.86
N CYS A 98 -3.76 -1.22 -5.85
CA CYS A 98 -4.87 -2.16 -5.82
C CYS A 98 -4.55 -3.49 -6.51
N PHE A 99 -5.32 -4.52 -6.17
CA PHE A 99 -5.29 -5.83 -6.83
C PHE A 99 -6.57 -6.08 -7.62
N ASP A 100 -6.43 -6.37 -8.91
CA ASP A 100 -7.46 -7.10 -9.67
C ASP A 100 -7.12 -8.59 -9.59
N LYS A 101 -7.76 -9.27 -8.63
CA LYS A 101 -7.47 -10.65 -8.23
C LYS A 101 -5.99 -10.81 -7.83
N ARG A 102 -5.12 -11.20 -8.77
CA ARG A 102 -3.68 -11.42 -8.53
C ARG A 102 -2.79 -10.32 -9.10
N GLN A 103 -3.30 -9.51 -10.03
CA GLN A 103 -2.50 -8.44 -10.64
C GLN A 103 -2.44 -7.23 -9.72
N LEU A 104 -1.23 -6.84 -9.31
CA LEU A 104 -0.97 -5.60 -8.59
C LEU A 104 -0.91 -4.42 -9.58
N TRP A 105 -1.53 -3.30 -9.20
CA TRP A 105 -1.50 -2.02 -9.90
C TRP A 105 -1.07 -0.91 -8.94
N LEU A 106 -0.12 -0.07 -9.36
CA LEU A 106 0.16 1.22 -8.73
C LEU A 106 -0.85 2.24 -9.25
N VAL A 107 -1.51 2.96 -8.34
CA VAL A 107 -2.52 3.97 -8.67
C VAL A 107 -1.96 5.37 -8.49
N GLN A 108 -1.23 5.59 -7.39
CA GLN A 108 -0.59 6.87 -7.09
C GLN A 108 0.72 6.63 -6.34
N CYS A 109 1.70 7.52 -6.52
CA CYS A 109 2.93 7.54 -5.72
C CYS A 109 3.33 8.99 -5.45
N ARG A 110 3.69 9.31 -4.21
CA ARG A 110 4.15 10.64 -3.81
C ARG A 110 5.22 10.57 -2.71
N PRO A 111 6.13 11.55 -2.62
CA PRO A 111 7.04 11.68 -1.48
C PRO A 111 6.30 11.87 -0.15
N ILE A 112 6.85 11.30 0.92
CA ILE A 112 6.45 11.64 2.29
C ILE A 112 7.21 12.90 2.71
N THR A 113 6.49 13.94 3.14
CA THR A 113 7.07 15.25 3.51
C THR A 113 7.09 15.51 5.01
N THR A 114 6.60 14.58 5.82
CA THR A 114 6.38 14.75 7.26
C THR A 114 7.25 13.84 8.14
N LEU A 115 8.20 13.11 7.53
CA LEU A 115 9.20 12.32 8.27
C LEU A 115 10.26 13.21 8.92
#